data_AF-A0A642URH9-F1
#
_entry.id   AF-A0A642URH9-F1
#
_cell.length_a   1.000
_cell.length_b   1.000
_cell.length_c   1.000
_cell.angle_alpha   90.00
_cell.angle_beta   90.00
_cell.angle_gamma   90.00
#
_symmetry.space_group_name_H-M   'P 1'
#
loop_
_entity.id
_entity.type
_entity.pdbx_description
1 polymer ?
#
loop_
_entity_poly.entity_id
_entity_poly.type
_entity_poly.pdbx_seq_one_letter_code
_entity_poly.pdbx_strand_id
1 'polypeptide(L)'
;MNSFDDQLAKRRARFESSSSSNNTAHLSPGFVSRGDSFLRDRANQTRYWQQLCSQLPHKFDDVAFELGIEQQRSVEPETNFDTYLLNLRKLREAIVATRNTDLVEQVFGLSIKIGVRTGHHQTYVPAIGYMLACNRFQQEHTVYLILHLIHVTQNYSEALNLYFKHLAPYPKYHYVLHVIQSWLSNDWARWFKLLDSVQSIPEVHQLMNVGTKKMLQTMVSTMSKAYFTYPIADLCLPSRVKVEATGWKVDDTGFAIIRERVKR
;
A
#
# COMPACT_ATOMS: atom_id res chain seq x y z
N MET A 1 -16.41 7.27 46.96
CA MET A 1 -15.07 6.68 46.73
C MET A 1 -15.26 5.24 46.26
N ASN A 2 -14.40 4.75 45.35
CA ASN A 2 -14.42 3.45 44.63
C ASN A 2 -14.98 3.42 43.19
N SER A 3 -14.88 4.52 42.43
CA SER A 3 -15.19 4.52 40.98
C SER A 3 -14.05 3.98 40.09
N PHE A 4 -12.81 3.92 40.60
CA PHE A 4 -11.64 3.58 39.79
C PHE A 4 -11.42 2.06 39.73
N ASP A 5 -11.52 1.38 40.88
CA ASP A 5 -11.38 -0.08 40.95
C ASP A 5 -12.50 -0.81 40.20
N ASP A 6 -13.73 -0.26 40.21
CA ASP A 6 -14.85 -0.78 39.42
C ASP A 6 -14.63 -0.65 37.91
N GLN A 7 -13.98 0.43 37.45
CA GLN A 7 -13.62 0.60 36.04
C GLN A 7 -12.48 -0.34 35.64
N LEU A 8 -11.53 -0.58 36.54
CA LEU A 8 -10.42 -1.50 36.34
C LEU A 8 -10.90 -2.96 36.30
N ALA A 9 -11.83 -3.32 37.19
CA ALA A 9 -12.52 -4.62 37.20
C ALA A 9 -13.38 -4.81 35.94
N LYS A 10 -14.16 -3.80 35.53
CA LYS A 10 -14.92 -3.83 34.27
C LYS A 10 -14.03 -3.93 33.03
N ARG A 11 -12.81 -3.36 33.07
CA ARG A 11 -11.83 -3.55 31.99
C ARG A 11 -11.29 -4.98 31.99
N ARG A 12 -10.89 -5.53 33.14
CA ARG A 12 -10.42 -6.92 33.27
C ARG A 12 -11.48 -7.94 32.82
N ALA A 13 -12.71 -7.77 33.26
CA ALA A 13 -13.84 -8.64 32.92
C ALA A 13 -14.14 -8.66 31.40
N ARG A 14 -13.95 -7.52 30.68
CA ARG A 14 -14.09 -7.48 29.21
C ARG A 14 -13.00 -8.28 28.48
N PHE A 15 -11.81 -8.40 29.07
CA PHE A 15 -10.70 -9.17 28.50
C PHE A 15 -10.75 -10.65 28.89
N GLU A 16 -11.34 -10.99 30.03
CA GLU A 16 -11.61 -12.38 30.44
C GLU A 16 -12.80 -12.99 29.70
N SER A 17 -13.84 -12.21 29.38
CA SER A 17 -14.99 -12.72 28.63
C SER A 17 -14.70 -12.99 27.15
N SER A 18 -13.58 -12.47 26.62
CA SER A 18 -13.17 -12.67 25.23
C SER A 18 -12.21 -13.86 25.04
N SER A 19 -11.75 -14.49 26.12
CA SER A 19 -10.92 -15.70 26.09
C SER A 19 -11.70 -17.02 26.25
N SER A 20 -13.03 -16.98 26.46
CA SER A 20 -13.83 -18.17 26.77
C SER A 20 -14.78 -18.65 25.65
N SER A 21 -14.73 -18.09 24.45
CA SER A 21 -15.51 -18.61 23.31
C SER A 21 -14.63 -19.38 22.32
N ASN A 22 -14.80 -20.71 22.32
CA ASN A 22 -14.48 -21.71 21.29
C ASN A 22 -13.28 -22.63 21.55
N ASN A 23 -13.55 -23.67 22.35
CA ASN A 23 -12.91 -24.98 22.29
C ASN A 23 -13.25 -25.70 20.97
N THR A 24 -12.64 -25.31 19.85
CA THR A 24 -12.35 -26.12 18.63
C THR A 24 -11.92 -25.21 17.46
N ALA A 25 -10.80 -24.49 17.57
CA ALA A 25 -10.21 -23.79 16.45
C ALA A 25 -8.69 -23.77 16.60
N HIS A 26 -7.98 -24.04 15.50
CA HIS A 26 -6.53 -23.88 15.36
C HIS A 26 -5.97 -22.76 16.26
N LEU A 27 -4.95 -23.07 17.07
CA LEU A 27 -4.17 -22.15 17.90
C LEU A 27 -3.82 -20.87 17.12
N SER A 28 -4.69 -19.87 17.14
CA SER A 28 -4.41 -18.55 16.59
C SER A 28 -3.83 -17.74 17.74
N PRO A 29 -2.51 -17.52 17.77
CA PRO A 29 -1.89 -16.74 18.83
C PRO A 29 -2.52 -15.34 18.89
N GLY A 30 -2.57 -14.76 20.07
CA GLY A 30 -2.92 -13.39 20.33
C GLY A 30 -1.76 -12.42 20.09
N PHE A 31 -1.97 -11.16 20.50
CA PHE A 31 -0.95 -10.11 20.40
C PHE A 31 -0.01 -10.12 21.61
N VAL A 32 1.29 -9.97 21.38
CA VAL A 32 2.31 -9.93 22.45
C VAL A 32 2.09 -8.72 23.38
N SER A 33 1.65 -7.59 22.84
CA SER A 33 1.26 -6.37 23.57
C SER A 33 0.05 -6.57 24.49
N ARG A 34 -0.77 -7.60 24.23
CA ARG A 34 -1.92 -7.98 25.08
C ARG A 34 -1.59 -9.08 26.07
N GLY A 35 -0.31 -9.42 26.22
CA GLY A 35 0.15 -10.41 27.19
C GLY A 35 0.28 -11.83 26.63
N ASP A 36 0.05 -12.05 25.34
CA ASP A 36 0.30 -13.38 24.74
C ASP A 36 1.81 -13.69 24.73
N SER A 37 2.17 -14.86 25.25
CA SER A 37 3.55 -15.34 25.33
C SER A 37 3.92 -16.35 24.25
N PHE A 38 2.97 -16.89 23.48
CA PHE A 38 3.21 -17.96 22.51
C PHE A 38 4.25 -17.55 21.47
N LEU A 39 4.07 -16.37 20.88
CA LEU A 39 4.99 -15.84 19.87
C LEU A 39 6.24 -15.17 20.47
N ARG A 40 6.49 -15.24 21.78
CA ARG A 40 7.75 -14.73 22.35
C ARG A 40 8.93 -15.68 22.10
N ASP A 41 8.63 -16.95 21.86
CA ASP A 41 9.65 -17.94 21.53
C ASP A 41 9.98 -17.93 20.02
N ARG A 42 11.27 -18.01 19.70
CA ARG A 42 11.77 -17.96 18.31
C ARG A 42 11.31 -19.18 17.52
N ALA A 43 11.26 -20.37 18.13
CA ALA A 43 10.82 -21.58 17.43
C ALA A 43 9.32 -21.50 17.08
N ASN A 44 8.50 -21.00 18.01
CA ASN A 44 7.09 -20.72 17.75
C ASN A 44 6.89 -19.67 16.65
N GLN A 45 7.71 -18.62 16.59
CA GLN A 45 7.67 -17.63 15.51
C GLN A 45 7.93 -18.28 14.14
N THR A 46 8.96 -19.12 14.04
CA THR A 46 9.29 -19.82 12.78
C THR A 46 8.18 -20.77 12.36
N ARG A 47 7.62 -21.55 13.29
CA ARG A 47 6.51 -22.45 13.01
C ARG A 47 5.26 -21.69 12.56
N TYR A 48 4.96 -20.56 13.22
CA TYR A 48 3.83 -19.71 12.86
C TYR A 48 4.03 -19.05 11.49
N TRP A 49 5.26 -18.65 11.18
CA TRP A 49 5.61 -18.15 9.85
C TRP A 49 5.36 -19.19 8.75
N GLN A 50 5.82 -20.43 8.94
CA GLN A 50 5.57 -21.52 7.99
C GLN A 50 4.07 -21.75 7.75
N GLN A 51 3.27 -21.73 8.82
CA GLN A 51 1.81 -21.82 8.71
C GLN A 51 1.21 -20.63 7.95
N LEU A 52 1.72 -19.42 8.14
CA LEU A 52 1.25 -18.27 7.35
C LEU A 52 1.64 -18.40 5.88
N CYS A 53 2.84 -18.89 5.58
CA CYS A 53 3.26 -19.12 4.20
C CYS A 53 2.36 -20.14 3.49
N SER A 54 1.88 -21.18 4.19
CA SER A 54 0.95 -22.17 3.61
C SER A 54 -0.44 -21.60 3.31
N GLN A 55 -0.83 -20.52 3.99
CA GLN A 55 -2.12 -19.84 3.86
C GLN A 55 -2.07 -18.63 2.91
N LEU A 56 -0.93 -18.35 2.28
CA LEU A 56 -0.78 -17.19 1.40
C LEU A 56 -1.68 -17.33 0.15
N PRO A 57 -2.51 -16.32 -0.18
CA PRO A 57 -3.35 -16.39 -1.39
C PRO A 57 -2.53 -16.46 -2.68
N HIS A 58 -2.97 -17.29 -3.63
CA HIS A 58 -2.28 -17.55 -4.91
C HIS A 58 -1.90 -16.30 -5.71
N LYS A 59 -2.69 -15.22 -5.61
CA LYS A 59 -2.40 -13.94 -6.28
C LYS A 59 -1.13 -13.24 -5.79
N PHE A 60 -0.45 -13.79 -4.77
CA PHE A 60 0.82 -13.31 -4.24
C PHE A 60 1.94 -14.35 -4.33
N ASP A 61 1.77 -15.40 -5.14
CA ASP A 61 2.79 -16.44 -5.34
C ASP A 61 4.10 -15.86 -5.88
N ASP A 62 4.01 -14.86 -6.75
CA ASP A 62 5.17 -14.12 -7.28
C ASP A 62 5.93 -13.36 -6.19
N VAL A 63 5.22 -12.79 -5.20
CA VAL A 63 5.84 -12.13 -4.05
C VAL A 63 6.57 -13.13 -3.17
N ALA A 64 5.97 -14.30 -2.92
CA ALA A 64 6.61 -15.36 -2.16
C ALA A 64 7.89 -15.87 -2.84
N PHE A 65 7.81 -16.07 -4.17
CA PHE A 65 8.95 -16.47 -4.98
C PHE A 65 10.10 -15.46 -4.89
N GLU A 66 9.82 -14.17 -5.05
CA GLU A 66 10.82 -13.11 -4.98
C GLU A 66 11.53 -13.04 -3.62
N LEU A 67 10.80 -13.33 -2.54
CA LEU A 67 11.33 -13.32 -1.17
C LEU A 67 11.98 -14.65 -0.75
N GLY A 68 12.07 -15.64 -1.65
CA GLY A 68 12.63 -16.95 -1.34
C GLY A 68 11.83 -17.75 -0.31
N ILE A 69 10.51 -17.55 -0.26
CA ILE A 69 9.62 -18.24 0.67
C ILE A 69 9.21 -19.58 0.05
N GLU A 70 9.63 -20.68 0.67
CA GLU A 70 9.21 -22.02 0.28
C GLU A 70 7.70 -22.19 0.54
N GLN A 71 6.93 -22.40 -0.53
CA GLN A 71 5.49 -22.64 -0.42
C GLN A 71 5.21 -24.12 -0.16
N GLN A 72 4.91 -24.46 1.08
CA GLN A 72 4.25 -25.72 1.42
C GLN A 72 2.74 -25.47 1.47
N ARG A 73 2.03 -25.86 0.41
CA ARG A 73 0.59 -25.58 0.29
C ARG A 73 -0.23 -26.50 1.18
N SER A 74 -1.12 -25.93 1.96
CA SER A 74 -2.19 -26.67 2.64
C SER A 74 -3.43 -26.77 1.74
N VAL A 75 -4.14 -27.90 1.80
CA VAL A 75 -5.43 -28.14 1.08
C VAL A 75 -6.61 -27.40 1.75
N GLU A 76 -6.34 -26.63 2.80
CA GLU A 76 -7.37 -25.95 3.59
C GLU A 76 -8.07 -24.80 2.83
N PRO A 77 -9.33 -24.50 3.19
CA PRO A 77 -10.11 -23.44 2.54
C PRO A 77 -9.40 -22.09 2.60
N GLU A 78 -9.57 -21.29 1.54
CA GLU A 78 -9.01 -19.95 1.45
C GLU A 78 -9.32 -19.14 2.73
N THR A 79 -8.28 -18.85 3.50
CA THR A 79 -8.40 -18.02 4.70
C THR A 79 -8.76 -16.60 4.27
N ASN A 80 -9.74 -15.99 4.95
CA ASN A 80 -10.09 -14.59 4.73
C ASN A 80 -8.82 -13.73 4.80
N PHE A 81 -8.60 -12.90 3.77
CA PHE A 81 -7.42 -12.07 3.64
C PHE A 81 -7.21 -11.09 4.81
N ASP A 82 -8.30 -10.60 5.42
CA ASP A 82 -8.19 -9.73 6.61
C ASP A 82 -7.62 -10.49 7.81
N THR A 83 -8.02 -11.75 7.97
CA THR A 83 -7.47 -12.66 8.99
C THR A 83 -5.99 -12.93 8.73
N TYR A 84 -5.61 -13.10 7.47
CA TYR A 84 -4.21 -13.25 7.06
C TYR A 84 -3.37 -12.03 7.45
N LEU A 85 -3.82 -10.81 7.10
CA LEU A 85 -3.13 -9.57 7.45
C LEU A 85 -3.05 -9.36 8.97
N LEU A 86 -4.10 -9.72 9.70
CA LEU A 86 -4.12 -9.67 11.15
C LEU A 86 -3.07 -10.61 11.76
N ASN A 87 -2.99 -11.84 11.28
CA ASN A 87 -2.00 -12.81 11.74
C ASN A 87 -0.57 -12.37 11.41
N LEU A 88 -0.36 -11.82 10.22
CA LEU A 88 0.92 -11.24 9.82
C LEU A 88 1.32 -10.05 10.71
N ARG A 89 0.34 -9.23 11.14
CA ARG A 89 0.57 -8.15 12.12
C ARG A 89 1.01 -8.71 13.48
N LYS A 90 0.36 -9.76 13.99
CA LYS A 90 0.73 -10.40 15.26
C LYS A 90 2.17 -10.91 15.23
N LEU A 91 2.57 -11.56 14.13
CA LEU A 91 3.94 -12.05 13.96
C LEU A 91 4.96 -10.90 13.91
N ARG A 92 4.68 -9.83 13.16
CA ARG A 92 5.56 -8.64 13.14
C ARG A 92 5.75 -8.04 14.52
N GLU A 93 4.68 -7.89 15.28
CA GLU A 93 4.74 -7.37 16.65
C GLU A 93 5.62 -8.25 17.56
N ALA A 94 5.45 -9.56 17.45
CA ALA A 94 6.26 -10.52 18.18
C ALA A 94 7.74 -10.43 17.81
N ILE A 95 8.06 -10.32 16.52
CA ILE A 95 9.44 -10.17 16.02
C ILE A 95 10.08 -8.89 16.57
N VAL A 96 9.34 -7.77 16.58
CA VAL A 96 9.82 -6.50 17.15
C VAL A 96 10.10 -6.64 18.64
N ALA A 97 9.20 -7.32 19.38
CA ALA A 97 9.34 -7.52 20.82
C ALA A 97 10.54 -8.42 21.18
N THR A 98 10.79 -9.47 20.40
CA THR A 98 11.87 -10.44 20.68
C THR A 98 13.20 -10.07 20.02
N ARG A 99 13.21 -9.06 19.14
CA ARG A 99 14.35 -8.68 18.29
C ARG A 99 14.90 -9.85 17.46
N ASN A 100 14.04 -10.79 17.09
CA ASN A 100 14.44 -11.91 16.22
C ASN A 100 14.86 -11.37 14.86
N THR A 101 16.11 -11.60 14.45
CA THR A 101 16.67 -11.03 13.23
C THR A 101 16.45 -11.87 11.98
N ASP A 102 16.12 -13.15 12.10
CA ASP A 102 16.15 -14.09 10.96
C ASP A 102 14.95 -13.91 10.04
N LEU A 103 13.79 -13.66 10.63
CA LEU A 103 12.53 -13.58 9.90
C LEU A 103 12.16 -12.15 9.52
N VAL A 104 12.93 -11.15 9.95
CA VAL A 104 12.60 -9.72 9.75
C VAL A 104 12.41 -9.42 8.28
N GLU A 105 13.39 -9.76 7.45
CA GLU A 105 13.37 -9.38 6.03
C GLU A 105 12.24 -10.06 5.27
N GLN A 106 12.02 -11.37 5.52
CA GLN A 106 10.96 -12.13 4.88
C GLN A 106 9.56 -11.65 5.33
N VAL A 107 9.33 -11.56 6.64
CA VAL A 107 8.01 -11.21 7.19
C VAL A 107 7.65 -9.75 6.87
N PHE A 108 8.59 -8.82 7.05
CA PHE A 108 8.33 -7.41 6.74
C PHE A 108 8.29 -7.16 5.24
N GLY A 109 9.18 -7.77 4.44
CA GLY A 109 9.15 -7.69 2.98
C GLY A 109 7.81 -8.17 2.41
N LEU A 110 7.33 -9.33 2.87
CA LEU A 110 6.03 -9.88 2.47
C LEU A 110 4.89 -8.93 2.87
N SER A 111 4.92 -8.43 4.12
CA SER A 111 3.93 -7.48 4.61
C SER A 111 3.88 -6.19 3.79
N ILE A 112 5.04 -5.68 3.37
CA ILE A 112 5.16 -4.46 2.57
C ILE A 112 4.55 -4.71 1.20
N LYS A 113 5.01 -5.71 0.46
CA LYS A 113 4.55 -5.98 -0.91
C LYS A 113 3.04 -6.30 -0.97
N ILE A 114 2.56 -7.19 -0.10
CA ILE A 114 1.12 -7.50 0.00
C ILE A 114 0.32 -6.27 0.41
N GLY A 115 0.78 -5.54 1.42
CA GLY A 115 0.11 -4.33 1.89
C GLY A 115 -0.01 -3.27 0.81
N VAL A 116 1.04 -3.05 0.01
CA VAL A 116 1.02 -2.08 -1.09
C VAL A 116 0.07 -2.53 -2.19
N ARG A 117 0.16 -3.78 -2.65
CA ARG A 117 -0.73 -4.33 -3.70
C ARG A 117 -2.20 -4.25 -3.33
N THR A 118 -2.52 -4.37 -2.05
CA THR A 118 -3.90 -4.31 -1.55
C THR A 118 -4.32 -2.93 -1.08
N GLY A 119 -3.43 -1.93 -1.13
CA GLY A 119 -3.71 -0.58 -0.64
C GLY A 119 -3.84 -0.47 0.89
N HIS A 120 -3.47 -1.50 1.64
CA HIS A 120 -3.61 -1.55 3.11
C HIS A 120 -2.46 -0.78 3.79
N HIS A 121 -2.56 0.54 3.83
CA HIS A 121 -1.53 1.45 4.36
C HIS A 121 -1.17 1.20 5.84
N GLN A 122 -2.13 0.75 6.65
CA GLN A 122 -1.88 0.36 8.04
C GLN A 122 -0.95 -0.85 8.17
N THR A 123 -0.74 -1.60 7.07
CA THR A 123 0.22 -2.71 7.02
C THR A 123 1.58 -2.26 6.53
N TYR A 124 1.67 -1.66 5.33
CA TYR A 124 2.99 -1.41 4.73
C TYR A 124 3.72 -0.21 5.33
N VAL A 125 3.04 0.89 5.68
CA VAL A 125 3.70 2.10 6.22
C VAL A 125 4.49 1.81 7.51
N PRO A 126 3.91 1.19 8.57
CA PRO A 126 4.68 0.88 9.76
C PRO A 126 5.77 -0.17 9.51
N ALA A 127 5.58 -1.09 8.56
CA ALA A 127 6.62 -2.06 8.21
C ALA A 127 7.82 -1.41 7.52
N ILE A 128 7.59 -0.51 6.56
CA ILE A 128 8.67 0.25 5.91
C ILE A 128 9.38 1.11 6.97
N GLY A 129 8.63 1.78 7.85
CA GLY A 129 9.19 2.59 8.92
C GLY A 129 10.11 1.79 9.86
N TYR A 130 9.70 0.58 10.27
CA TYR A 130 10.56 -0.30 11.05
C TYR A 130 11.81 -0.72 10.29
N MET A 131 11.67 -1.13 9.02
CA MET A 131 12.80 -1.56 8.18
C MET A 131 13.81 -0.42 7.95
N LEU A 132 13.34 0.81 7.78
CA LEU A 132 14.17 2.02 7.70
C LEU A 132 14.91 2.27 9.02
N ALA A 133 14.23 2.19 10.16
CA ALA A 133 14.83 2.39 11.48
C ALA A 133 15.92 1.37 11.80
N CYS A 134 15.77 0.13 11.32
CA CYS A 134 16.77 -0.92 11.48
C CYS A 134 17.85 -0.94 10.37
N ASN A 135 17.80 -0.02 9.41
CA ASN A 135 18.69 0.01 8.23
C ASN A 135 18.71 -1.32 7.43
N ARG A 136 17.56 -2.02 7.40
CA ARG A 136 17.36 -3.30 6.67
C ARG A 136 16.39 -3.16 5.50
N PHE A 137 16.22 -1.94 5.01
CA PHE A 137 15.27 -1.65 3.94
C PHE A 137 15.89 -1.90 2.57
N GLN A 138 15.03 -2.25 1.61
CA GLN A 138 15.36 -2.21 0.19
C GLN A 138 14.94 -0.85 -0.37
N GLN A 139 15.66 -0.35 -1.37
CA GLN A 139 15.38 0.94 -2.01
C GLN A 139 13.93 0.98 -2.55
N GLU A 140 13.40 -0.15 -3.02
CA GLU A 140 12.02 -0.28 -3.49
C GLU A 140 10.99 0.03 -2.40
N HIS A 141 11.23 -0.39 -1.16
CA HIS A 141 10.38 -0.05 -0.02
C HIS A 141 10.34 1.47 0.20
N THR A 142 11.45 2.15 -0.02
CA THR A 142 11.51 3.62 0.08
C THR A 142 10.71 4.30 -1.03
N VAL A 143 10.75 3.75 -2.25
CA VAL A 143 9.88 4.21 -3.35
C VAL A 143 8.42 4.15 -2.92
N TYR A 144 7.98 3.03 -2.34
CA TYR A 144 6.59 2.86 -1.91
C TYR A 144 6.18 3.89 -0.86
N LEU A 145 7.05 4.16 0.11
CA LEU A 145 6.80 5.17 1.13
C LEU A 145 6.75 6.59 0.54
N ILE A 146 7.67 6.94 -0.37
CA ILE A 146 7.67 8.24 -1.04
C ILE A 146 6.35 8.47 -1.80
N LEU A 147 5.91 7.48 -2.58
CA LEU A 147 4.66 7.60 -3.33
C LEU A 147 3.44 7.72 -2.40
N HIS A 148 3.43 6.97 -1.29
CA HIS A 148 2.39 7.12 -0.27
C HIS A 148 2.40 8.54 0.33
N LEU A 149 3.59 9.06 0.67
CA LEU A 149 3.71 10.38 1.27
C LEU A 149 3.17 11.47 0.34
N ILE A 150 3.43 11.36 -0.96
CA ILE A 150 2.99 12.33 -1.97
C ILE A 150 1.47 12.24 -2.21
N HIS A 151 0.93 11.04 -2.44
CA HIS A 151 -0.48 10.89 -2.85
C HIS A 151 -1.47 10.93 -1.69
N VAL A 152 -1.10 10.37 -0.54
CA VAL A 152 -2.01 10.15 0.57
C VAL A 152 -1.83 11.23 1.63
N THR A 153 -0.60 11.43 2.10
CA THR A 153 -0.34 12.36 3.23
C THR A 153 -0.03 13.78 2.81
N GLN A 154 0.35 13.98 1.54
CA GLN A 154 0.84 15.24 0.97
C GLN A 154 2.05 15.84 1.71
N ASN A 155 2.86 15.00 2.37
CA ASN A 155 4.09 15.42 3.04
C ASN A 155 5.26 15.41 2.05
N TYR A 156 5.34 16.45 1.21
CA TYR A 156 6.34 16.55 0.15
C TYR A 156 7.76 16.74 0.66
N SER A 157 7.95 17.45 1.78
CA SER A 157 9.27 17.68 2.36
C SER A 157 9.91 16.37 2.80
N GLU A 158 9.15 15.52 3.49
CA GLU A 158 9.65 14.22 3.93
C GLU A 158 9.89 13.29 2.75
N ALA A 159 9.01 13.31 1.75
CA ALA A 159 9.19 12.53 0.52
C ALA A 159 10.50 12.90 -0.22
N LEU A 160 10.80 14.20 -0.34
CA LEU A 160 12.06 14.67 -0.95
C LEU A 160 13.27 14.31 -0.10
N ASN A 161 13.18 14.44 1.23
CA ASN A 161 14.25 14.06 2.14
C ASN A 161 14.60 12.56 1.98
N LEU A 162 13.59 11.70 2.00
CA LEU A 162 13.78 10.26 1.77
C LEU A 162 14.38 9.97 0.40
N TYR A 163 13.93 10.67 -0.65
CA TYR A 163 14.50 10.52 -1.99
C TYR A 163 16.00 10.84 -2.02
N PHE A 164 16.40 12.02 -1.55
CA PHE A 164 17.80 12.44 -1.59
C PHE A 164 18.68 11.59 -0.68
N LYS A 165 18.15 11.15 0.46
CA LYS A 165 18.89 10.35 1.43
C LYS A 165 19.12 8.91 0.96
N HIS A 166 18.13 8.30 0.30
CA HIS A 166 18.14 6.84 0.07
C HIS A 166 18.09 6.42 -1.41
N LEU A 167 17.62 7.27 -2.32
CA LEU A 167 17.39 6.92 -3.72
C LEU A 167 18.26 7.69 -4.71
N ALA A 168 18.66 8.93 -4.41
CA ALA A 168 19.45 9.76 -5.32
C ALA A 168 20.74 9.09 -5.87
N PRO A 169 21.49 8.28 -5.08
CA PRO A 169 22.66 7.58 -5.60
C PRO A 169 22.38 6.52 -6.67
N TYR A 170 21.11 6.11 -6.86
CA TYR A 170 20.73 4.96 -7.69
C TYR A 170 19.94 5.42 -8.93
N PRO A 171 20.55 5.42 -10.14
CA PRO A 171 19.92 5.90 -11.38
C PRO A 171 18.58 5.23 -11.72
N LYS A 172 18.46 3.94 -11.40
CA LYS A 172 17.23 3.13 -11.50
C LYS A 172 15.99 3.83 -10.92
N TYR A 173 16.14 4.65 -9.90
CA TYR A 173 15.03 5.29 -9.19
C TYR A 173 14.87 6.79 -9.51
N HIS A 174 15.60 7.32 -10.50
CA HIS A 174 15.48 8.74 -10.88
C HIS A 174 14.08 9.12 -11.39
N TYR A 175 13.32 8.16 -11.93
CA TYR A 175 11.92 8.37 -12.30
C TYR A 175 11.07 8.84 -11.10
N VAL A 176 11.40 8.44 -9.87
CA VAL A 176 10.66 8.83 -8.67
C VAL A 176 10.71 10.34 -8.49
N LEU A 177 11.86 10.99 -8.72
CA LEU A 177 11.95 12.45 -8.68
C LEU A 177 11.05 13.11 -9.73
N HIS A 178 10.98 12.54 -10.93
CA HIS A 178 10.09 13.02 -11.98
C HIS A 178 8.61 12.84 -11.63
N VAL A 179 8.27 11.78 -10.90
CA VAL A 179 6.95 11.61 -10.28
C VAL A 179 6.68 12.74 -9.29
N ILE A 180 7.61 13.05 -8.37
CA ILE A 180 7.43 14.17 -7.42
C ILE A 180 7.26 15.51 -8.16
N GLN A 181 8.13 15.77 -9.14
CA GLN A 181 8.12 17.01 -9.92
C GLN A 181 6.81 17.19 -10.68
N SER A 182 6.37 16.16 -11.43
CA SER A 182 5.11 16.20 -12.17
C SER A 182 3.91 16.37 -11.24
N TRP A 183 3.96 15.77 -10.05
CA TRP A 183 2.92 15.97 -9.03
C TRP A 183 2.82 17.41 -8.55
N LEU A 184 3.96 18.03 -8.24
CA LEU A 184 4.01 19.40 -7.72
C LEU A 184 3.68 20.45 -8.79
N SER A 185 4.13 20.24 -10.03
CA SER A 185 3.87 21.15 -11.14
C SER A 185 2.50 20.95 -11.80
N ASN A 186 1.74 19.93 -11.39
CA ASN A 186 0.53 19.47 -12.06
C ASN A 186 0.74 19.13 -13.55
N ASP A 187 1.93 18.63 -13.90
CA ASP A 187 2.24 18.15 -15.24
C ASP A 187 1.62 16.75 -15.45
N TRP A 188 0.33 16.75 -15.75
CA TRP A 188 -0.46 15.54 -15.98
C TRP A 188 0.05 14.73 -17.17
N ALA A 189 0.58 15.37 -18.22
CA ALA A 189 1.07 14.67 -19.40
C ALA A 189 2.29 13.81 -19.06
N ARG A 190 3.25 14.38 -18.32
CA ARG A 190 4.40 13.62 -17.82
C ARG A 190 3.98 12.57 -16.80
N TRP A 191 3.03 12.88 -15.92
CA TRP A 191 2.49 11.95 -14.93
C TRP A 191 1.99 10.66 -15.56
N PHE A 192 1.15 10.77 -16.59
CA PHE A 192 0.57 9.60 -17.26
C PHE A 192 1.61 8.78 -18.05
N LYS A 193 2.56 9.43 -18.71
CA LYS A 193 3.71 8.73 -19.32
C LYS A 193 4.50 7.92 -18.30
N LEU A 194 4.71 8.49 -17.10
CA LEU A 194 5.39 7.77 -16.01
C LEU A 194 4.54 6.61 -15.50
N LEU A 195 3.23 6.80 -15.32
CA LEU A 195 2.30 5.75 -14.90
C LEU A 195 2.33 4.54 -15.85
N ASP A 196 2.33 4.78 -17.16
CA ASP A 196 2.39 3.71 -18.16
C ASP A 196 3.76 3.00 -18.12
N SER A 197 4.85 3.74 -17.89
CA SER A 197 6.20 3.16 -17.82
C SER A 197 6.43 2.23 -16.62
N VAL A 198 5.67 2.40 -15.53
CA VAL A 198 5.81 1.59 -14.30
C VAL A 198 4.76 0.48 -14.20
N GLN A 199 3.98 0.22 -15.26
CA GLN A 199 2.94 -0.81 -15.27
C GLN A 199 3.47 -2.23 -14.98
N SER A 200 4.74 -2.49 -15.29
CA SER A 200 5.40 -3.77 -15.01
C SER A 200 5.70 -4.01 -13.52
N ILE A 201 5.62 -2.98 -12.67
CA ILE A 201 5.88 -3.07 -11.23
C ILE A 201 4.56 -2.86 -10.47
N PRO A 202 3.84 -3.93 -10.09
CA PRO A 202 2.48 -3.84 -9.56
C PRO A 202 2.35 -2.92 -8.34
N GLU A 203 3.33 -2.93 -7.44
CA GLU A 203 3.33 -2.14 -6.21
C GLU A 203 3.43 -0.63 -6.50
N VAL A 204 4.34 -0.26 -7.41
CA VAL A 204 4.53 1.15 -7.82
C VAL A 204 3.31 1.61 -8.60
N HIS A 205 2.83 0.80 -9.53
CA HIS A 205 1.64 1.09 -10.32
C HIS A 205 0.41 1.33 -9.44
N GLN A 206 0.21 0.47 -8.44
CA GLN A 206 -0.90 0.60 -7.49
C GLN A 206 -0.84 1.92 -6.72
N LEU A 207 0.34 2.32 -6.24
CA LEU A 207 0.51 3.59 -5.52
C LEU A 207 0.35 4.80 -6.43
N MET A 208 0.84 4.73 -7.67
CA MET A 208 0.64 5.77 -8.68
C MET A 208 -0.84 5.93 -9.04
N ASN A 209 -1.61 4.84 -9.11
CA ASN A 209 -3.04 4.88 -9.41
C ASN A 209 -3.85 5.68 -8.38
N VAL A 210 -3.41 5.74 -7.12
CA VAL A 210 -4.03 6.58 -6.08
C VAL A 210 -4.06 8.05 -6.51
N GLY A 211 -2.99 8.51 -7.17
CA GLY A 211 -2.85 9.88 -7.65
C GLY A 211 -3.62 10.19 -8.94
N THR A 212 -4.04 9.17 -9.69
CA THR A 212 -4.63 9.30 -11.04
C THR A 212 -5.87 10.19 -11.05
N LYS A 213 -6.77 10.04 -10.07
CA LYS A 213 -8.01 10.83 -10.02
C LYS A 213 -7.72 12.34 -9.95
N LYS A 214 -6.76 12.74 -9.12
CA LYS A 214 -6.38 14.16 -8.96
C LYS A 214 -5.78 14.70 -10.26
N MET A 215 -4.85 13.95 -10.86
CA MET A 215 -4.21 14.37 -12.11
C MET A 215 -5.19 14.50 -13.27
N LEU A 216 -6.12 13.55 -13.36
CA LEU A 216 -7.21 13.59 -14.33
C LEU A 216 -8.09 14.83 -14.13
N GLN A 217 -8.49 15.13 -12.88
CA GLN A 217 -9.28 16.32 -12.58
C GLN A 217 -8.55 17.61 -12.95
N THR A 218 -7.25 17.70 -12.67
CA THR A 218 -6.44 18.87 -13.05
C THR A 218 -6.35 19.03 -14.56
N MET A 219 -6.13 17.93 -15.30
CA MET A 219 -6.13 17.93 -16.77
C MET A 219 -7.47 18.44 -17.31
N VAL A 220 -8.58 17.82 -16.89
CA VAL A 220 -9.93 18.20 -17.35
C VAL A 220 -10.25 19.65 -17.03
N SER A 221 -9.93 20.11 -15.81
CA SER A 221 -10.14 21.51 -15.40
C SER A 221 -9.34 22.50 -16.25
N THR A 222 -8.09 22.15 -16.58
CA THR A 222 -7.20 23.00 -17.39
C THR A 222 -7.68 23.07 -18.84
N MET A 223 -7.98 21.92 -19.45
CA MET A 223 -8.51 21.84 -20.81
C MET A 223 -9.87 22.53 -20.94
N SER A 224 -10.72 22.37 -19.93
CA SER A 224 -12.03 23.05 -19.88
C SER A 224 -11.90 24.57 -19.86
N LYS A 225 -10.81 25.13 -19.36
CA LYS A 225 -10.60 26.58 -19.38
C LYS A 225 -10.01 27.08 -20.69
N ALA A 226 -9.19 26.27 -21.34
CA ALA A 226 -8.42 26.67 -22.51
C ALA A 226 -9.18 26.51 -23.85
N TYR A 227 -10.08 25.53 -23.95
CA TYR A 227 -10.69 25.16 -25.23
C TYR A 227 -12.22 25.16 -25.19
N PHE A 228 -12.82 25.49 -26.33
CA PHE A 228 -14.27 25.36 -26.57
C PHE A 228 -14.59 24.04 -27.28
N THR A 229 -13.84 23.75 -28.34
CA THR A 229 -13.88 22.50 -29.10
C THR A 229 -12.46 22.03 -29.36
N TYR A 230 -12.24 20.71 -29.40
CA TYR A 230 -10.91 20.14 -29.68
C TYR A 230 -11.02 18.77 -30.38
N PRO A 231 -10.18 18.47 -31.39
CA PRO A 231 -10.18 17.16 -32.04
C PRO A 231 -9.85 16.03 -31.06
N ILE A 232 -10.64 14.96 -31.03
CA ILE A 232 -10.40 13.83 -30.11
C ILE A 232 -9.08 13.11 -30.44
N ALA A 233 -8.72 13.04 -31.73
CA ALA A 233 -7.47 12.42 -32.16
C ALA A 233 -6.21 13.10 -31.60
N ASP A 234 -6.27 14.43 -31.43
CA ASP A 234 -5.17 15.23 -30.88
C ASP A 234 -5.22 15.30 -29.35
N LEU A 235 -6.35 14.90 -28.78
CA LEU A 235 -6.56 14.80 -27.35
C LEU A 235 -5.68 13.63 -26.88
N CYS A 236 -4.44 13.94 -26.46
CA CYS A 236 -3.49 12.97 -25.90
C CYS A 236 -3.94 12.49 -24.52
N LEU A 237 -5.18 11.97 -24.44
CA LEU A 237 -5.71 11.35 -23.27
C LEU A 237 -4.92 10.08 -22.99
N PRO A 238 -4.62 9.81 -21.72
CA PRO A 238 -4.13 8.50 -21.33
C PRO A 238 -5.12 7.44 -21.82
N SER A 239 -4.60 6.31 -22.30
CA SER A 239 -5.40 5.21 -22.89
C SER A 239 -6.52 4.69 -21.99
N ARG A 240 -6.50 5.05 -20.70
CA ARG A 240 -7.47 4.67 -19.67
C ARG A 240 -8.57 5.71 -19.42
N VAL A 241 -8.44 6.90 -19.99
CA VAL A 241 -9.39 8.00 -19.80
C VAL A 241 -10.28 8.08 -21.02
N LYS A 242 -11.55 7.70 -20.85
CA LYS A 242 -12.57 7.93 -21.87
C LYS A 242 -13.04 9.38 -21.82
N VAL A 243 -13.32 9.97 -22.98
CA VAL A 243 -13.88 11.33 -23.08
C VAL A 243 -15.20 11.43 -22.31
N GLU A 244 -16.00 10.36 -22.25
CA GLU A 244 -17.26 10.35 -21.51
C GLU A 244 -17.07 10.61 -20.00
N ALA A 245 -15.92 10.23 -19.44
CA ALA A 245 -15.61 10.41 -18.03
C ALA A 245 -15.23 11.86 -17.66
N THR A 246 -15.04 12.73 -18.66
CA THR A 246 -14.66 14.14 -18.45
C THR A 246 -15.87 15.08 -18.43
N GLY A 247 -17.06 14.59 -18.79
CA GLY A 247 -18.27 15.40 -18.93
C GLY A 247 -18.30 16.25 -20.21
N TRP A 248 -17.36 16.05 -21.13
CA TRP A 248 -17.36 16.70 -22.44
C TRP A 248 -18.32 15.97 -23.39
N LYS A 249 -18.99 16.71 -24.27
CA LYS A 249 -19.83 16.12 -25.32
C LYS A 249 -18.94 15.76 -26.52
N VAL A 250 -19.27 14.69 -27.21
CA VAL A 250 -18.60 14.29 -28.44
C VAL A 250 -19.55 14.56 -29.60
N ASP A 251 -19.07 15.28 -30.61
CA ASP A 251 -19.77 15.49 -31.87
C ASP A 251 -19.49 14.34 -32.84
N ASP A 252 -20.42 14.06 -33.76
CA ASP A 252 -20.32 13.00 -34.77
C ASP A 252 -19.13 13.22 -35.73
N THR A 253 -18.60 14.44 -35.75
CA THR A 253 -17.42 14.85 -36.53
C THR A 253 -16.08 14.52 -35.87
N GLY A 254 -16.09 13.91 -34.66
CA GLY A 254 -14.88 13.52 -33.94
C GLY A 254 -14.25 14.63 -33.09
N PHE A 255 -15.00 15.69 -32.80
CA PHE A 255 -14.60 16.77 -31.91
C PHE A 255 -15.21 16.61 -30.52
N ALA A 256 -14.43 16.88 -29.48
CA ALA A 256 -14.92 17.06 -28.13
C ALA A 256 -15.38 18.52 -27.95
N ILE A 257 -16.66 18.72 -27.65
CA ILE A 257 -17.24 19.99 -27.22
C ILE A 257 -17.00 20.11 -25.71
N ILE A 258 -16.01 20.93 -25.38
CA ILE A 258 -15.51 21.15 -24.02
C ILE A 258 -16.31 22.28 -23.35
N ARG A 259 -16.62 23.35 -24.10
CA ARG A 259 -17.49 24.45 -23.66
C ARG A 259 -18.38 24.92 -24.80
N GLU A 260 -19.66 25.11 -24.50
CA GLU A 260 -20.59 25.74 -25.43
C GLU A 260 -20.34 27.26 -25.47
N ARG A 261 -20.24 27.82 -26.67
CA ARG A 261 -20.22 29.27 -26.84
C ARG A 261 -21.64 29.79 -26.58
N VAL A 262 -21.83 30.50 -25.48
CA VAL A 262 -23.05 31.27 -25.25
C VAL A 262 -23.06 32.39 -26.30
N LYS A 263 -23.93 32.27 -27.31
CA LYS A 263 -24.20 33.38 -28.23
C LYS A 263 -24.82 34.51 -27.41
N ARG A 264 -24.13 35.64 -27.32
CA ARG A 264 -24.72 36.91 -26.87
C ARG A 264 -25.49 37.55 -28.00
#